data_AF-A0A3B4B495-F1
#
_entry.id   AF-A0A3B4B495-F1
#
_cell.length_a   1.000
_cell.length_b   1.000
_cell.length_c   1.000
_cell.angle_alpha   90.00
_cell.angle_beta   90.00
_cell.angle_gamma   90.00
#
_symmetry.space_group_name_H-M   'P 1'
#
loop_
_entity.id
_entity.type
_entity.pdbx_description
1 polymer ?
#
loop_
_entity_poly.entity_id
_entity_poly.type
_entity_poly.pdbx_seq_one_letter_code
_entity_poly.pdbx_strand_id
1 'polypeptide(L)'
;MRLDSLDIEGLFPLYKRVEQHLHHFPKERSRLQVEGPYDEMFLEKLQKCPSEDDGSVEYATTKVRVLAQSWPSPGPVLAQSWPSPGSVLAQSSLTFRTFSFSVAVLDLDPKPFESVPRQLRLDQKVVNGYLRSSSGICPKTPQQREDCTLLFHPVRPAPLALLL
;
A
#
# COMPACT_ATOMS: atom_id res chain seq x y z
N MET A 1 12.74 7.15 -3.62
CA MET A 1 11.91 7.94 -4.57
C MET A 1 10.46 7.57 -4.34
N ARG A 2 9.51 8.52 -4.47
CA ARG A 2 8.09 8.17 -4.52
C ARG A 2 7.88 7.36 -5.80
N LEU A 3 7.35 6.14 -5.67
CA LEU A 3 7.03 5.28 -6.82
C LEU A 3 5.81 5.83 -7.58
N ASP A 4 4.95 6.59 -6.89
CA ASP A 4 3.80 7.27 -7.44
C ASP A 4 4.16 8.70 -7.89
N SER A 5 4.53 8.84 -9.18
CA SER A 5 4.64 10.15 -9.83
C SER A 5 3.41 10.48 -10.71
N LEU A 6 2.50 9.52 -10.89
CA LEU A 6 1.30 9.62 -11.71
C LEU A 6 0.15 9.07 -10.88
N ASP A 7 -0.88 9.89 -10.65
CA ASP A 7 -2.10 9.43 -10.00
C ASP A 7 -2.83 8.37 -10.84
N ILE A 8 -3.91 7.81 -10.28
CA ILE A 8 -4.67 6.77 -10.96
C ILE A 8 -5.30 7.25 -12.29
N GLU A 9 -5.58 8.56 -12.42
CA GLU A 9 -6.10 9.15 -13.65
C GLU A 9 -5.02 9.22 -14.73
N GLY A 10 -3.79 9.60 -14.39
CA GLY A 10 -2.63 9.59 -15.27
C GLY A 10 -2.14 8.18 -15.63
N LEU A 11 -2.34 7.20 -14.73
CA LEU A 11 -1.99 5.80 -14.99
C LEU A 11 -2.96 5.11 -15.95
N PHE A 12 -4.26 5.42 -15.87
CA PHE A 12 -5.29 4.66 -16.59
C PHE A 12 -5.11 4.65 -18.13
N PRO A 13 -4.70 5.75 -18.80
CA PRO A 13 -4.34 5.74 -20.21
C PRO A 13 -3.19 4.77 -20.55
N LEU A 14 -2.19 4.67 -19.67
CA LEU A 14 -1.07 3.72 -19.83
C LEU A 14 -1.55 2.28 -19.69
N TYR A 15 -2.41 2.00 -18.71
CA TYR A 15 -3.07 0.70 -18.59
C TYR A 15 -3.83 0.34 -19.86
N LYS A 16 -4.61 1.28 -20.43
CA LYS A 16 -5.34 1.05 -21.68
C LYS A 16 -4.43 0.76 -22.86
N ARG A 17 -3.29 1.44 -22.97
CA ARG A 17 -2.28 1.16 -24.00
C ARG A 17 -1.77 -0.29 -23.90
N VAL A 18 -1.44 -0.74 -22.69
CA VAL A 18 -0.97 -2.11 -22.44
C VAL A 18 -2.08 -3.12 -22.71
N GLU A 19 -3.30 -2.88 -22.23
CA GLU A 19 -4.46 -3.75 -22.45
C GLU A 19 -4.76 -3.92 -23.95
N GLN A 20 -4.74 -2.82 -24.71
CA GLN A 20 -4.94 -2.83 -26.17
C GLN A 20 -3.84 -3.61 -26.88
N HIS A 21 -2.57 -3.44 -26.47
CA HIS A 21 -1.45 -4.19 -27.04
C HIS A 21 -1.60 -5.69 -26.78
N LEU A 22 -1.91 -6.08 -25.54
CA LEU A 22 -2.11 -7.47 -25.15
C LEU A 22 -3.34 -8.10 -25.81
N HIS A 23 -4.36 -7.32 -26.14
CA HIS A 23 -5.51 -7.81 -26.90
C HIS A 23 -5.10 -8.26 -28.32
N HIS A 24 -4.23 -7.51 -28.99
CA HIS A 24 -3.72 -7.86 -30.32
C HIS A 24 -2.60 -8.91 -30.27
N PHE A 25 -1.76 -8.86 -29.23
CA PHE A 25 -0.59 -9.71 -29.06
C PHE A 25 -0.60 -10.45 -27.70
N PRO A 26 -1.54 -11.40 -27.48
CA PRO A 26 -1.72 -12.05 -26.18
C PRO A 26 -0.49 -12.84 -25.71
N LYS A 27 0.32 -13.34 -26.65
CA LYS A 27 1.57 -14.05 -26.34
C LYS A 27 2.63 -13.15 -25.71
N GLU A 28 2.53 -11.84 -25.89
CA GLU A 28 3.47 -10.89 -25.30
C GLU A 28 3.26 -10.65 -23.81
N ARG A 29 2.17 -11.15 -23.21
CA ARG A 29 1.91 -11.00 -21.78
C ARG A 29 3.08 -11.50 -20.91
N SER A 30 3.69 -12.61 -21.29
CA SER A 30 4.87 -13.15 -20.61
C SER A 30 6.14 -12.35 -20.91
N ARG A 31 6.31 -11.88 -22.16
CA ARG A 31 7.46 -11.04 -22.57
C ARG A 31 7.50 -9.72 -21.80
N LEU A 32 6.34 -9.10 -21.65
CA LEU A 32 6.14 -7.86 -20.89
C LEU A 32 6.17 -8.10 -19.38
N GLN A 33 6.29 -9.36 -18.94
CA GLN A 33 6.34 -9.76 -17.53
C GLN A 33 5.22 -9.07 -16.72
N VAL A 34 3.98 -9.09 -17.21
CA VAL A 34 2.87 -8.35 -16.59
C VAL A 34 2.47 -8.96 -15.24
N GLU A 35 2.63 -10.27 -15.08
CA GLU A 35 2.35 -11.05 -13.86
C GLU A 35 3.63 -11.59 -13.18
N GLY A 36 4.80 -11.24 -13.71
CA GLY A 36 6.09 -11.77 -13.27
C GLY A 36 6.76 -12.65 -14.32
N PRO A 37 7.88 -13.30 -13.97
CA PRO A 37 8.50 -13.33 -12.64
C PRO A 37 9.04 -11.95 -12.20
N TYR A 38 9.16 -11.74 -10.89
CA TYR A 38 9.69 -10.51 -10.28
C TYR A 38 11.17 -10.70 -9.91
N ASP A 39 12.00 -10.86 -10.93
CA ASP A 39 13.42 -11.14 -10.80
C ASP A 39 14.29 -9.85 -10.79
N GLU A 40 15.61 -10.01 -10.75
CA GLU A 40 16.55 -8.88 -10.76
C GLU A 40 16.44 -8.05 -12.05
N MET A 41 16.18 -8.69 -13.20
CA MET A 41 15.97 -7.98 -14.47
C MET A 41 14.73 -7.10 -14.42
N PHE A 42 13.67 -7.58 -13.78
CA PHE A 42 12.48 -6.78 -13.52
C PHE A 42 12.81 -5.54 -12.68
N LEU A 43 13.54 -5.71 -11.56
CA LEU A 43 13.94 -4.60 -10.69
C LEU A 43 14.83 -3.58 -11.44
N GLU A 44 15.75 -4.05 -12.27
CA GLU A 44 16.62 -3.19 -13.07
C GLU A 44 15.81 -2.35 -14.08
N LYS A 45 14.80 -2.95 -14.73
CA LYS A 45 13.86 -2.23 -15.60
C LYS A 45 13.09 -1.14 -14.85
N LEU A 46 12.65 -1.43 -13.61
CA LEU A 46 11.99 -0.41 -12.78
C LEU A 46 12.92 0.77 -12.50
N GLN A 47 14.17 0.50 -12.16
CA GLN A 47 15.16 1.53 -11.84
C GLN A 47 15.56 2.37 -13.07
N LYS A 48 15.58 1.76 -14.26
CA LYS A 48 15.91 2.42 -15.53
C LYS A 48 14.72 3.08 -16.21
N CYS A 49 13.52 3.01 -15.62
CA CYS A 49 12.31 3.57 -16.21
C CYS A 49 12.46 5.09 -16.38
N PRO A 50 12.28 5.65 -17.60
CA PRO A 50 12.41 7.07 -17.81
C PRO A 50 11.31 7.85 -17.05
N SER A 51 11.57 9.13 -16.84
CA SER A 51 10.60 10.02 -16.18
C SER A 51 9.39 10.27 -17.08
N GLU A 52 9.64 10.57 -18.36
CA GLU A 52 8.62 10.94 -19.34
C GLU A 52 8.16 9.77 -20.21
N ASP A 53 6.94 9.87 -20.73
CA ASP A 53 6.32 8.87 -21.60
C ASP A 53 6.89 8.95 -23.02
N ASP A 54 7.58 7.89 -23.44
CA ASP A 54 8.14 7.73 -24.78
C ASP A 54 7.14 7.13 -25.79
N GLY A 55 5.91 6.87 -25.35
CA GLY A 55 4.86 6.25 -26.15
C GLY A 55 4.95 4.72 -26.25
N SER A 56 6.00 4.10 -25.71
CA SER A 56 6.21 2.66 -25.79
C SER A 56 5.25 1.87 -24.88
N VAL A 57 5.04 0.60 -25.23
CA VAL A 57 4.28 -0.34 -24.40
C VAL A 57 5.13 -0.78 -23.20
N GLU A 58 6.44 -0.86 -23.36
CA GLU A 58 7.40 -1.17 -22.32
C GLU A 58 7.40 -0.11 -21.22
N TYR A 59 7.41 1.19 -21.57
CA TYR A 59 7.24 2.28 -20.62
C TYR A 59 5.91 2.18 -19.89
N ALA A 60 4.81 2.06 -20.62
CA ALA A 60 3.47 1.98 -20.05
C ALA A 60 3.34 0.78 -19.08
N THR A 61 3.87 -0.38 -19.48
CA THR A 61 3.89 -1.59 -18.63
C THR A 61 4.68 -1.36 -17.36
N THR A 62 5.86 -0.75 -17.48
CA THR A 62 6.74 -0.47 -16.34
C THR A 62 6.07 0.50 -15.37
N LYS A 63 5.48 1.60 -15.85
CA LYS A 63 4.74 2.56 -15.00
C LYS A 63 3.53 1.94 -14.33
N VAL A 64 2.73 1.15 -15.05
CA VAL A 64 1.58 0.44 -14.47
C VAL A 64 2.01 -0.52 -13.36
N ARG A 65 3.14 -1.23 -13.53
CA ARG A 65 3.71 -2.11 -12.50
C ARG A 65 4.21 -1.34 -11.27
N VAL A 66 4.98 -0.27 -11.49
CA VAL A 66 5.48 0.60 -10.40
C VAL A 66 4.32 1.11 -9.55
N LEU A 67 3.28 1.63 -10.19
CA LEU A 67 2.17 2.21 -9.45
C LEU A 67 1.27 1.14 -8.79
N ALA A 68 1.02 0.01 -9.46
CA ALA A 68 0.28 -1.10 -8.85
C ALA A 68 0.96 -1.65 -7.58
N GLN A 69 2.30 -1.64 -7.54
CA GLN A 69 3.09 -1.98 -6.35
C GLN A 69 3.09 -0.86 -5.31
N SER A 70 3.00 0.39 -5.75
CA SER A 70 2.95 1.56 -4.86
C SER A 70 1.58 1.80 -4.24
N TRP A 71 0.49 1.28 -4.83
CA TRP A 71 -0.81 1.40 -4.19
C TRP A 71 -0.74 0.78 -2.82
N PRO A 72 -1.38 1.39 -1.81
CA PRO A 72 -1.36 0.85 -0.46
C PRO A 72 -1.88 -0.58 -0.51
N SER A 73 -0.97 -1.54 -0.41
CA SER A 73 -1.13 -2.65 0.51
C SER A 73 -0.80 -2.03 1.86
N PRO A 74 -1.76 -1.59 2.67
CA PRO A 74 -1.49 -1.27 4.05
C PRO A 74 -1.19 -2.60 4.74
N GLY A 75 -0.01 -3.16 4.47
CA GLY A 75 0.50 -4.29 5.19
C GLY A 75 0.72 -3.87 6.63
N PRO A 76 0.24 -4.64 7.62
CA PRO A 76 0.46 -4.30 9.01
C PRO A 76 1.96 -4.29 9.29
N VAL A 77 2.44 -3.22 9.93
CA VAL A 77 3.79 -3.17 10.47
C VAL A 77 3.76 -3.84 11.84
N LEU A 78 4.46 -4.96 11.95
CA LEU A 78 4.65 -5.63 13.24
C LEU A 78 5.93 -5.12 13.89
N ALA A 79 5.79 -4.58 15.09
CA ALA A 79 6.91 -4.23 15.96
C ALA A 79 6.88 -5.13 17.20
N GLN A 80 7.95 -5.88 17.41
CA GLN A 80 8.14 -6.69 18.61
C GLN A 80 9.31 -6.13 19.40
N SER A 81 9.18 -6.08 20.72
CA SER A 81 10.26 -5.71 21.61
C SER A 81 10.41 -6.75 22.72
N TRP A 82 11.64 -6.98 23.14
CA TRP A 82 11.95 -7.83 24.28
C TRP A 82 13.10 -7.21 25.09
N PRO A 83 13.12 -7.40 26.42
CA PRO A 83 14.20 -6.93 27.25
C PRO A 83 15.51 -7.60 26.81
N SER A 84 16.55 -6.82 26.55
CA SER A 84 17.88 -7.36 26.26
C SER A 84 18.56 -7.74 27.58
N PRO A 85 19.17 -8.93 27.70
CA PRO A 85 20.02 -9.24 28.84
C PRO A 85 21.32 -8.43 28.70
N GLY A 86 21.34 -7.22 29.27
CA GLY A 86 22.56 -6.46 29.50
C GLY A 86 23.33 -7.04 30.69
N SER A 87 24.61 -7.32 30.49
CA SER A 87 25.59 -7.74 31.50
C SER A 87 25.35 -7.09 32.87
N VAL A 88 25.21 -7.92 33.90
CA VAL A 88 25.18 -7.51 35.31
C VAL A 88 26.59 -7.08 35.71
N LEU A 89 26.92 -5.81 35.49
CA LEU A 89 27.94 -5.13 36.29
C LEU A 89 27.31 -3.88 36.89
N ALA A 90 27.11 -3.96 38.20
CA ALA A 90 26.54 -2.91 39.02
C ALA A 90 27.40 -1.64 38.98
N GLN A 91 26.78 -0.49 38.71
CA GLN A 91 26.90 0.73 39.52
C GLN A 91 25.99 1.84 38.97
N SER A 92 25.07 2.27 39.84
CA SER A 92 24.63 3.65 40.08
C SER A 92 24.13 4.52 38.91
N SER A 93 22.85 4.89 39.01
CA SER A 93 22.14 6.03 38.37
C SER A 93 21.73 5.85 36.91
N LEU A 94 20.40 5.76 36.68
CA LEU A 94 19.72 5.78 35.38
C LEU A 94 20.21 4.73 34.36
N THR A 95 20.17 3.45 34.72
CA THR A 95 20.41 2.37 33.77
C THR A 95 19.22 2.26 32.80
N PHE A 96 19.39 2.83 31.61
CA PHE A 96 18.49 2.60 30.47
C PHE A 96 18.30 1.10 30.30
N ARG A 97 17.06 0.61 30.46
CA ARG A 97 16.71 -0.75 30.06
C ARG A 97 17.01 -0.86 28.57
N THR A 98 18.00 -1.65 28.19
CA THR A 98 18.26 -1.96 26.79
C THR A 98 17.14 -2.86 26.31
N PHE A 99 16.39 -2.39 25.31
CA PHE A 99 15.38 -3.19 24.62
C PHE A 99 15.90 -3.52 23.24
N SER A 100 15.78 -4.78 22.85
CA SER A 100 15.93 -5.18 21.46
C SER A 100 14.56 -5.06 20.79
N PHE A 101 14.54 -4.58 19.55
CA PHE A 101 13.33 -4.48 18.76
C PHE A 101 13.53 -5.21 17.42
N SER A 102 12.44 -5.74 16.89
CA SER A 102 12.34 -6.27 15.53
C SER A 102 11.14 -5.66 14.84
N VAL A 103 11.32 -5.22 13.59
CA VAL A 103 10.25 -4.65 12.76
C VAL A 103 10.13 -5.50 11.51
N ALA A 104 8.92 -5.95 11.21
CA ALA A 104 8.59 -6.66 9.99
C ALA A 104 7.42 -5.99 9.27
N VAL A 105 7.48 -5.97 7.94
CA VAL A 105 6.39 -5.52 7.08
C VAL A 105 5.74 -6.76 6.50
N LEU A 106 4.44 -6.91 6.74
CA LEU A 106 3.64 -8.03 6.24
C LEU A 106 2.85 -7.63 4.99
N ASP A 107 2.21 -8.61 4.35
CA ASP A 107 1.28 -8.44 3.21
C ASP A 107 1.86 -7.64 2.04
N LEU A 108 3.09 -7.96 1.65
CA LEU A 108 3.80 -7.33 0.54
C LEU A 108 3.48 -7.95 -0.84
N ASP A 109 2.31 -8.57 -0.98
CA ASP A 109 1.92 -9.20 -2.24
C ASP A 109 1.66 -8.15 -3.33
N PRO A 110 2.22 -8.33 -4.55
CA PRO A 110 1.99 -7.41 -5.63
C PRO A 110 0.53 -7.47 -6.09
N LYS A 111 -0.09 -6.31 -6.31
CA LYS A 111 -1.46 -6.26 -6.82
C LYS A 111 -1.51 -6.74 -8.29
N PRO A 112 -2.55 -7.49 -8.67
CA PRO A 112 -2.70 -7.99 -10.04
C PRO A 112 -2.96 -6.85 -11.02
N PHE A 113 -2.46 -6.97 -12.25
CA PHE A 113 -2.61 -5.94 -13.30
C PHE A 113 -4.08 -5.54 -13.55
N GLU A 114 -4.99 -6.52 -13.52
CA GLU A 114 -6.43 -6.30 -13.75
C GLU A 114 -7.14 -5.51 -12.63
N SER A 115 -6.43 -5.12 -11.58
CA SER A 115 -7.00 -4.30 -10.50
C SER A 115 -7.06 -2.80 -10.82
N VAL A 116 -6.35 -2.32 -11.85
CA VAL A 116 -6.31 -0.88 -12.23
C VAL A 116 -7.70 -0.29 -12.48
N PRO A 117 -8.60 -0.91 -13.26
CA PRO A 117 -9.95 -0.34 -13.46
C PRO A 117 -10.80 -0.34 -12.19
N ARG A 118 -10.52 -1.24 -11.23
CA ARG A 118 -11.19 -1.20 -9.92
C ARG A 118 -10.66 -0.03 -9.09
N GLN A 119 -9.36 0.18 -9.08
CA GLN A 119 -8.74 1.27 -8.32
C GLN A 119 -9.23 2.65 -8.79
N LEU A 120 -9.29 2.89 -10.10
CA LEU A 120 -9.84 4.13 -10.65
C LEU A 120 -11.29 4.37 -10.20
N ARG A 121 -12.13 3.33 -10.25
CA ARG A 121 -13.53 3.44 -9.79
C ARG A 121 -13.64 3.72 -8.30
N LEU A 122 -12.76 3.15 -7.48
CA LEU A 122 -12.73 3.41 -6.04
C LEU A 122 -12.31 4.84 -5.75
N ASP A 123 -11.24 5.31 -6.41
CA ASP A 123 -10.75 6.67 -6.28
C ASP A 123 -11.84 7.70 -6.63
N GLN A 124 -12.46 7.56 -7.80
CA GLN A 124 -13.59 8.40 -8.22
C GLN A 124 -14.76 8.36 -7.22
N LYS A 125 -15.07 7.21 -6.63
CA LYS A 125 -16.12 7.11 -5.60
C LYS A 125 -15.76 7.89 -4.34
N VAL A 126 -14.50 7.80 -3.90
CA VAL A 126 -14.00 8.52 -2.72
C VAL A 126 -14.02 10.02 -2.98
N VAL A 127 -13.45 10.47 -4.10
CA VAL A 127 -13.41 11.89 -4.49
C VAL A 127 -14.83 12.45 -4.61
N ASN A 128 -15.72 11.79 -5.36
CA ASN A 128 -17.10 12.24 -5.52
C ASN A 128 -17.89 12.22 -4.21
N GLY A 129 -17.68 11.20 -3.37
CA GLY A 129 -18.31 11.10 -2.06
C GLY A 129 -17.89 12.24 -1.13
N TYR A 130 -16.59 12.57 -1.14
CA TYR A 130 -16.05 13.68 -0.39
C TYR A 130 -16.61 15.02 -0.90
N LEU A 131 -16.57 15.26 -2.21
CA LEU A 131 -17.11 16.48 -2.83
C LEU A 131 -18.60 16.67 -2.53
N ARG A 132 -19.40 15.59 -2.57
CA ARG A 132 -20.82 15.63 -2.21
C ARG A 132 -21.04 15.95 -0.72
N SER A 133 -20.19 15.40 0.15
CA SER A 133 -20.30 15.60 1.60
C SER A 133 -19.82 17.00 2.02
N SER A 134 -18.79 17.55 1.35
CA SER A 134 -18.23 18.87 1.64
C SER A 134 -19.01 20.03 1.01
N SER A 135 -19.79 19.77 -0.04
CA SER A 135 -20.70 20.76 -0.67
C SER A 135 -22.03 20.95 0.09
N GLY A 136 -22.24 20.26 1.21
CA GLY A 136 -23.46 20.39 2.03
C GLY A 136 -24.74 19.83 1.38
N ILE A 137 -24.64 19.22 0.18
CA ILE A 137 -25.77 18.55 -0.47
C ILE A 137 -25.90 17.15 0.11
N CYS A 138 -26.52 17.10 1.29
CA CYS A 138 -26.94 15.86 1.92
C CYS A 138 -28.20 15.34 1.18
N PRO A 139 -28.16 14.20 0.46
CA PRO A 139 -29.40 13.55 0.07
C PRO A 139 -30.09 13.08 1.36
N LYS A 140 -31.14 13.80 1.77
CA LYS A 140 -32.00 13.40 2.88
C LYS A 140 -32.62 12.04 2.55
N THR A 141 -32.12 10.98 3.16
CA THR A 141 -32.94 9.82 3.53
C THR A 141 -33.21 9.89 5.03
N PRO A 142 -34.47 9.75 5.48
CA PRO A 142 -34.79 9.78 6.89
C PRO A 142 -34.51 8.40 7.47
N GLN A 143 -33.31 8.17 7.97
CA GLN A 143 -33.11 7.17 9.00
C GLN A 143 -32.13 7.70 10.03
N GLN A 144 -32.72 7.95 11.20
CA GLN A 144 -32.13 8.44 12.44
C GLN A 144 -30.73 7.84 12.63
N ARG A 145 -29.72 8.67 12.41
CA ARG A 145 -28.32 8.32 12.59
C ARG A 145 -28.07 8.41 14.09
N GLU A 146 -28.15 7.29 14.79
CA GLU A 146 -27.66 7.19 16.16
C GLU A 146 -26.18 7.63 16.15
N ASP A 147 -25.83 8.49 17.10
CA ASP A 147 -24.49 9.07 17.22
C ASP A 147 -23.44 7.96 17.35
N CYS A 148 -22.79 7.60 16.23
CA CYS A 148 -21.67 6.67 16.20
C CYS A 148 -20.43 7.32 16.82
N THR A 149 -20.47 7.57 18.13
CA THR A 149 -19.32 7.97 18.92
C THR A 149 -18.43 6.74 19.08
N LEU A 150 -17.25 6.73 18.45
CA LEU A 150 -16.25 5.69 18.67
C LEU A 150 -15.69 5.85 20.10
N LEU A 151 -16.18 5.02 21.01
CA LEU A 151 -15.70 4.94 22.39
C LEU A 151 -14.46 4.06 22.44
N PHE A 152 -13.29 4.69 22.52
CA PHE A 152 -12.06 3.98 22.87
C PHE A 152 -12.13 3.59 24.34
N HIS A 153 -12.29 2.29 24.60
CA HIS A 153 -12.24 1.76 25.95
C HIS A 153 -10.76 1.59 26.35
N PRO A 154 -10.28 2.19 27.44
CA PRO A 154 -8.94 1.96 27.93
C PRO A 154 -8.80 0.48 28.32
N VAL A 155 -7.96 -0.25 27.57
CA VAL A 155 -7.58 -1.62 27.92
C VAL A 155 -6.63 -1.53 29.10
N ARG A 156 -7.11 -1.89 30.29
CA ARG A 156 -6.24 -2.06 31.46
C ARG A 156 -5.35 -3.28 31.22
N PRO A 157 -4.02 -3.19 31.34
CA PRO A 157 -3.17 -4.36 31.33
C PRO A 157 -3.60 -5.27 32.49
N ALA A 158 -3.84 -6.55 32.19
CA ALA A 158 -4.17 -7.54 33.21
C ALA A 158 -3.03 -7.61 34.22
N PRO A 159 -3.31 -7.59 35.54
CA PRO A 159 -2.28 -7.83 36.54
C PRO A 159 -1.76 -9.26 36.36
N LEU A 160 -0.46 -9.39 36.12
CA LEU A 160 0.27 -10.65 36.21
C LEU A 160 0.34 -11.08 37.67
N ALA A 161 -0.78 -11.58 38.19
CA ALA A 161 -0.85 -12.24 39.48
C ALA A 161 -1.95 -13.29 39.38
N LEU A 162 -1.57 -14.50 38.96
CA LEU A 162 -2.11 -15.79 39.40
C LEU A 162 -1.51 -16.90 38.53
N LEU A 163 -0.21 -17.12 38.70
CA LEU A 163 0.46 -18.40 38.43
C LEU A 163 1.55 -18.54 39.50
N LEU A 164 1.12 -18.88 40.71
CA LEU A 164 1.90 -19.68 41.65
C LEU A 164 1.15 -20.99 41.81
#